data_AF-A0A7Y1TFH6-F1
#
_entry.id   AF-A0A7Y1TFH6-F1
#
_cell.length_a   1.000
_cell.length_b   1.000
_cell.length_c   1.000
_cell.angle_alpha   90.00
_cell.angle_beta   90.00
_cell.angle_gamma   90.00
#
_symmetry.space_group_name_H-M   'P 1'
#
loop_
_entity.id
_entity.type
_entity.pdbx_description
1 polymer ?
#
loop_
_entity_poly.entity_id
_entity_poly.type
_entity_poly.pdbx_seq_one_letter_code
_entity_poly.pdbx_strand_id
1 'polypeptide(L)' 'MFSNIGPVQLLIVLVIVLAIFGTKRLRTLGSDLGSAVKGFRSAVNEADKPADQISESSEDADFDNTPAEDAHKKNKV' A
#
# COMPACT_ATOMS: atom_id res chain seq x y z
N MET A 1 28.59 6.16 -15.54
CA MET A 1 27.53 6.27 -16.58
C MET A 1 26.13 5.95 -16.06
N PHE A 2 25.97 5.37 -14.86
CA PHE A 2 24.66 5.04 -14.26
C PHE A 2 24.07 6.11 -13.31
N SER A 3 24.83 7.17 -13.00
CA SER A 3 24.39 8.26 -12.10
C SER A 3 23.29 9.17 -12.66
N ASN A 4 22.75 8.87 -13.85
CA ASN A 4 21.66 9.61 -14.48
C ASN A 4 20.28 8.96 -14.25
N ILE A 5 20.19 7.79 -13.59
CA ILE A 5 18.90 7.29 -13.08
C ILE A 5 18.59 8.04 -11.78
N GLY A 6 18.18 9.29 -11.94
CA GLY A 6 17.71 10.12 -10.84
C GLY A 6 16.28 9.78 -10.44
N PRO A 7 15.80 10.31 -9.30
CA PRO A 7 14.42 10.14 -8.82
C PRO A 7 13.35 10.48 -9.88
N VAL A 8 13.65 11.43 -10.78
CA VAL A 8 12.75 11.84 -11.88
C VAL A 8 12.57 10.73 -12.93
N GLN A 9 13.62 9.98 -13.25
CA GLN A 9 13.53 8.86 -14.20
C GLN A 9 12.63 7.74 -13.65
N LEU A 10 12.74 7.45 -12.34
CA LEU A 10 11.89 6.47 -11.66
C LEU A 10 10.42 6.90 -11.66
N LEU A 11 10.14 8.19 -11.49
CA LEU A 11 8.77 8.71 -11.60
C LEU A 11 8.19 8.52 -13.01
N ILE A 12 8.96 8.80 -14.06
CA ILE A 12 8.50 8.60 -15.45
C ILE A 12 8.15 7.11 -15.68
N VAL A 13 9.02 6.19 -15.24
CA VAL A 13 8.76 4.75 -15.34
C VAL A 13 7.51 4.34 -14.55
N LEU A 14 7.34 4.87 -13.32
CA LEU A 14 6.17 4.60 -12.49
C LEU A 14 4.87 5.04 -13.19
N VAL A 15 4.85 6.21 -13.82
CA VAL A 15 3.69 6.70 -14.57
C VAL A 15 3.33 5.77 -15.73
N ILE A 16 4.33 5.28 -16.48
CA ILE A 16 4.11 4.32 -17.58
C ILE A 16 3.53 3.01 -17.05
N VAL A 17 4.07 2.47 -15.95
CA VAL A 17 3.55 1.26 -15.32
C VAL A 17 2.10 1.46 -14.86
N LEU A 18 1.79 2.59 -14.23
CA LEU A 18 0.42 2.93 -13.82
C LEU A 18 -0.52 3.08 -15.01
N ALA A 19 -0.05 3.58 -16.16
CA ALA A 19 -0.87 3.69 -17.37
C ALA A 19 -1.18 2.32 -18.00
N ILE A 20 -0.23 1.38 -17.98
CA ILE A 20 -0.41 0.04 -18.55
C ILE A 20 -1.30 -0.83 -17.64
N PHE A 21 -0.98 -0.88 -16.34
CA PHE A 21 -1.65 -1.77 -15.39
C PHE A 21 -2.89 -1.13 -14.75
N GLY A 22 -2.98 0.20 -14.76
CA GLY A 22 -4.00 0.96 -14.03
C GLY A 22 -3.72 1.06 -12.53
N THR A 23 -4.17 2.14 -11.90
CA THR A 23 -4.02 2.36 -10.44
C THR A 23 -4.79 1.34 -9.60
N LYS A 24 -5.92 0.81 -10.11
CA LYS A 24 -6.77 -0.15 -9.40
C LYS A 24 -6.06 -1.49 -9.16
N ARG A 25 -5.37 -2.01 -10.18
CA ARG A 25 -4.61 -3.28 -10.07
C ARG A 25 -3.38 -3.13 -9.18
N LEU A 26 -2.68 -2.00 -9.29
CA LEU A 26 -1.53 -1.71 -8.42
C LEU A 26 -1.95 -1.51 -6.96
N ARG A 27 -3.11 -0.91 -6.68
CA ARG A 27 -3.64 -0.80 -5.31
C ARG A 27 -4.01 -2.15 -4.72
N THR A 28 -4.72 -3.01 -5.47
CA THR A 28 -5.10 -4.33 -4.96
C THR A 28 -3.87 -5.20 -4.69
N LEU A 29 -2.93 -5.28 -5.64
CA LEU A 29 -1.69 -6.06 -5.47
C LEU A 29 -0.75 -5.43 -4.43
N GLY A 30 -0.71 -4.09 -4.36
CA GLY A 30 0.11 -3.35 -3.41
C GLY A 30 -0.38 -3.47 -1.98
N SER A 31 -1.69 -3.62 -1.75
CA SER A 31 -2.24 -3.85 -0.41
C SER A 31 -1.81 -5.22 0.14
N ASP A 32 -1.90 -6.26 -0.69
CA ASP A 32 -1.53 -7.62 -0.31
C ASP A 32 -0.02 -7.74 -0.09
N LEU A 33 0.79 -7.22 -1.02
CA LEU A 33 2.25 -7.21 -0.87
C LEU A 33 2.69 -6.28 0.27
N GLY A 34 2.02 -5.14 0.44
CA GLY A 34 2.33 -4.16 1.48
C GLY A 34 2.09 -4.69 2.88
N SER A 35 1.00 -5.43 3.10
CA SER A 35 0.70 -6.07 4.39
C SER A 35 1.74 -7.14 4.74
N ALA A 36 2.15 -7.97 3.77
CA ALA A 36 3.21 -8.96 3.95
C ALA A 36 4.57 -8.30 4.30
N VAL A 37 4.94 -7.23 3.58
CA VAL A 37 6.17 -6.48 3.84
C VAL A 37 6.11 -5.74 5.19
N LYS A 38 4.94 -5.22 5.60
CA LYS A 38 4.74 -4.59 6.92
C LYS A 38 5.06 -5.58 8.04
N GLY A 39 4.50 -6.79 7.99
CA GLY A 39 4.77 -7.85 8.96
C GLY A 39 6.25 -8.26 9.00
N PHE A 40 6.88 -8.41 7.82
CA PHE A 40 8.31 -8.71 7.73
C PHE A 40 9.17 -7.61 8.37
N ARG A 41 8.90 -6.34 8.05
CA ARG A 41 9.63 -5.20 8.62
C ARG A 41 9.43 -5.11 10.14
N SER A 42 8.22 -5.35 10.63
CA SER A 42 7.94 -5.37 12.08
C SER A 42 8.73 -6.48 12.78
N ALA A 43 8.74 -7.70 12.24
CA ALA A 43 9.49 -8.82 12.82
C ALA A 43 11.00 -8.58 12.85
N VAL A 44 11.56 -7.98 11.79
CA VAL A 44 12.99 -7.61 11.74
C VAL A 44 13.31 -6.53 12.78
N ASN A 45 12.48 -5.49 12.88
CA ASN A 45 12.67 -4.43 13.87
C ASN A 45 12.50 -4.93 15.31
N GLU A 46 11.66 -5.95 15.54
CA GLU A 46 11.46 -6.57 16.86
C GLU A 46 12.63 -7.48 17.24
N ALA A 47 13.22 -8.19 16.26
CA ALA A 47 14.42 -9.01 16.47
C ALA A 47 15.64 -8.18 16.90
N ASP A 48 15.70 -6.90 16.51
CA ASP A 48 16.76 -5.96 16.89
C ASP A 48 16.50 -5.23 18.22
N LYS A 49 15.36 -5.44 18.89
CA LYS A 49 15.02 -4.82 20.18
C LYS A 49 15.25 -5.78 21.36
N PRO A 50 15.74 -5.30 22.52
CA PRO A 50 15.82 -6.11 23.74
C PRO A 50 14.40 -6.48 24.21
N ALA A 51 14.25 -7.72 24.69
CA ALA A 51 12.99 -8.45 24.90
C ALA A 51 11.94 -7.82 25.87
N ASP A 52 12.20 -6.64 26.44
CA ASP A 52 11.39 -6.02 27.49
C ASP A 52 10.36 -4.98 26.99
N GLN A 53 10.17 -4.80 25.67
CA GLN A 53 9.27 -3.78 25.11
C GLN A 53 8.16 -4.31 24.18
N ILE A 54 7.76 -5.57 24.33
CA ILE A 54 6.63 -6.12 23.56
C ILE A 54 5.31 -5.77 24.27
N SER A 55 4.82 -4.54 24.09
CA SER A 55 3.41 -4.21 24.32
C SER A 55 2.93 -3.12 23.39
N GLU A 56 1.78 -3.42 22.78
CA GLU A 56 0.85 -2.51 22.10
C GLU A 56 1.35 -1.74 20.87
N SER A 57 1.18 -2.37 19.69
CA SER A 57 0.63 -1.69 18.51
C SER A 57 0.15 -2.72 17.49
N SER A 58 -0.82 -3.53 17.87
CA SER A 58 -1.77 -4.10 16.90
C SER A 58 -2.79 -3.02 16.58
N GLU A 59 -2.35 -1.97 15.87
CA GLU A 59 -3.27 -1.19 15.05
C GLU A 59 -3.58 -2.06 13.84
N ASP A 60 -4.66 -2.82 13.99
CA ASP A 60 -5.36 -3.46 12.90
C ASP A 60 -5.49 -2.43 11.80
N ALA A 61 -4.84 -2.71 10.67
CA ALA A 61 -4.92 -1.84 9.51
C ALA A 61 -6.35 -1.93 8.98
N ASP A 62 -7.22 -1.04 9.46
CA ASP A 62 -8.56 -0.88 8.93
C ASP A 62 -8.44 -0.32 7.50
N PHE A 63 -8.39 -1.23 6.54
CA PHE A 63 -8.52 -0.91 5.13
C PHE A 63 -10.02 -0.73 4.84
N ASP A 64 -10.57 0.36 5.37
CA ASP A 64 -11.92 0.81 5.10
C ASP A 64 -12.01 1.12 3.59
N ASN A 65 -12.39 0.11 2.82
CA ASN A 65 -12.81 0.27 1.44
C ASN A 65 -14.17 0.94 1.54
N THR A 66 -14.24 2.26 1.71
CA THR A 66 -15.46 3.00 1.42
C THR A 66 -15.73 2.79 -0.07
N PRO A 67 -16.72 1.97 -0.48
CA PRO A 67 -17.22 2.05 -1.82
C PRO A 67 -17.87 3.43 -1.89
N ALA A 68 -17.54 4.21 -2.90
CA ALA A 68 -18.36 5.35 -3.26
C ALA A 68 -19.75 4.81 -3.67
N GLU A 69 -20.62 4.48 -2.71
CA GLU A 69 -22.06 4.47 -2.91
C GLU A 69 -22.50 5.93 -2.86
N ASP A 70 -22.80 6.49 -4.02
CA ASP A 70 -24.04 7.23 -4.24
C ASP A 70 -24.16 7.63 -5.71
N ALA A 71 -24.73 6.73 -6.51
CA ALA A 71 -25.45 7.14 -7.71
C ALA A 71 -26.64 6.20 -7.94
N HIS A 72 -27.83 6.78 -7.84
CA HIS A 72 -29.13 6.29 -8.31
C HIS A 72 -30.00 5.41 -7.39
N LYS A 73 -30.48 6.02 -6.30
CA LYS A 73 -31.85 5.81 -5.81
C LYS A 73 -32.80 6.86 -6.41
N LYS A 74 -33.54 6.49 -7.47
CA LYS A 74 -34.82 7.09 -7.94
C LYS A 74 -35.34 6.12 -9.01
N ASN A 75 -36.53 5.52 -8.97
CA ASN A 75 -37.78 5.86 -8.33
C ASN A 75 -38.60 4.55 -8.29
N LYS A 76 -39.17 4.19 -7.14
CA LYS A 76 -40.25 3.20 -7.06
C LYS A 76 -41.45 3.91 -6.44
N VAL A 77 -42.35 4.36 -7.30
CA VAL A 77 -43.78 4.57 -7.04
C VAL A 77 -44.53 4.11 -8.26
#